data_AF-A0A5R2NW50-F1
#
_entry.id   AF-A0A5R2NW50-F1
#
_cell.length_a   1.000
_cell.length_b   1.000
_cell.length_c   1.000
_cell.angle_alpha   90.00
_cell.angle_beta   90.00
_cell.angle_gamma   90.00
#
_symmetry.space_group_name_H-M   'P 1'
#
loop_
_entity.id
_entity.type
_entity.pdbx_description
1 polymer ?
#
loop_
_entity_poly.entity_id
_entity_poly.type
_entity_poly.pdbx_seq_one_letter_code
_entity_poly.pdbx_strand_id
1 'polypeptide(L)'
;MTLDDYNGFCASLPATTHVVQWGGAHVWKVGGKVFAIGGWNDGGQLFVTFKCSEMAYDVLKDQPGCRPAPYLASRGMKWIQRQTSQSMHDAALKDYLRESHRLVVLKLTKLVRGELGLR
;
A
#
# COMPACT_ATOMS: atom_id res chain seq x y z
N MET A 1 -8.87 -10.23 -3.43
CA MET A 1 -8.83 -9.03 -4.29
C MET A 1 -8.10 -9.40 -5.56
N THR A 2 -8.65 -9.06 -6.73
CA THR A 2 -7.94 -9.20 -8.01
C THR A 2 -6.97 -8.03 -8.24
N LEU A 3 -6.11 -8.14 -9.25
CA LEU A 3 -5.22 -7.04 -9.65
C LEU A 3 -6.02 -5.84 -10.19
N ASP A 4 -7.11 -6.09 -10.92
CA ASP A 4 -7.95 -5.03 -11.46
C ASP A 4 -8.71 -4.30 -10.34
N ASP A 5 -9.22 -5.03 -9.34
CA ASP A 5 -9.82 -4.42 -8.15
C ASP A 5 -8.83 -3.54 -7.38
N TYR A 6 -7.59 -4.03 -7.23
CA TYR A 6 -6.50 -3.32 -6.57
C TYR A 6 -6.18 -2.01 -7.30
N ASN A 7 -5.91 -2.12 -8.61
CA ASN A 7 -5.53 -0.98 -9.44
C ASN A 7 -6.67 0.03 -9.55
N GLY A 8 -7.91 -0.44 -9.74
CA GLY A 8 -9.09 0.42 -9.80
C GLY A 8 -9.30 1.21 -8.50
N PHE A 9 -9.11 0.56 -7.34
CA PHE A 9 -9.20 1.25 -6.06
C PHE A 9 -8.06 2.26 -5.85
N CYS A 10 -6.81 1.90 -6.15
CA CYS A 10 -5.70 2.83 -6.00
C CYS A 10 -5.82 4.02 -6.97
N ALA A 11 -6.33 3.81 -8.19
CA ALA A 11 -6.61 4.86 -9.17
C ALA A 11 -7.67 5.85 -8.69
N SER A 12 -8.64 5.40 -7.88
CA SER A 12 -9.71 6.27 -7.38
C SER A 12 -9.25 7.19 -6.24
N LEU A 13 -8.04 7.01 -5.71
CA LEU A 13 -7.50 7.87 -4.65
C LEU A 13 -6.93 9.17 -5.24
N PRO A 14 -7.04 10.32 -4.53
CA PRO A 14 -6.62 11.62 -5.06
C PRO A 14 -5.13 11.70 -5.40
N ALA A 15 -4.82 12.40 -6.51
CA ALA A 15 -3.45 12.72 -6.92
C ALA A 15 -2.48 11.53 -6.97
N THR A 16 -2.99 10.37 -7.41
CA THR A 16 -2.19 9.15 -7.52
C THR A 16 -1.59 8.98 -8.90
N THR A 17 -0.45 8.30 -8.95
CA THR A 17 0.19 7.85 -10.18
C THR A 17 0.55 6.38 -10.09
N HIS A 18 0.56 5.71 -11.23
CA HIS A 18 0.79 4.27 -11.35
C HIS A 18 1.98 4.00 -12.26
N VAL A 19 2.82 3.04 -11.87
CA VAL A 19 3.92 2.53 -12.70
C VAL A 19 4.10 1.04 -12.44
N VAL A 20 4.37 0.28 -13.50
CA VAL A 20 4.77 -1.12 -13.38
C VAL A 20 6.30 -1.19 -13.36
N GLN A 21 6.88 -1.68 -12.27
CA GLN A 21 8.34 -1.74 -12.07
C GLN A 21 8.71 -2.92 -11.17
N TRP A 22 10.00 -3.17 -10.96
CA TRP A 22 10.52 -4.23 -10.07
C TRP A 22 9.96 -5.63 -10.39
N GLY A 23 10.12 -6.07 -11.64
CA GLY A 23 9.70 -7.40 -12.07
C GLY A 23 8.18 -7.54 -12.22
N GLY A 24 7.49 -6.49 -12.67
CA GLY A 24 6.05 -6.54 -12.96
C GLY A 24 5.15 -6.12 -11.80
N ALA A 25 5.70 -5.56 -10.72
CA ALA A 25 4.90 -5.05 -9.62
C ALA A 25 4.20 -3.74 -9.99
N HIS A 26 2.92 -3.64 -9.64
CA HIS A 26 2.08 -2.46 -9.78
C HIS A 26 2.31 -1.52 -8.61
N VAL A 27 3.03 -0.43 -8.85
CA VAL A 27 3.45 0.51 -7.82
C VAL A 27 2.63 1.79 -7.91
N TRP A 28 1.96 2.10 -6.82
CA TRP A 28 1.12 3.28 -6.68
C TRP A 28 1.77 4.33 -5.80
N LYS A 29 1.76 5.57 -6.28
CA LYS A 29 2.43 6.71 -5.66
C LYS A 29 1.47 7.88 -5.49
N VAL A 30 1.76 8.76 -4.53
CA VAL A 30 1.14 10.09 -4.37
C VAL A 30 2.25 11.12 -4.16
N GLY A 31 2.24 12.20 -4.94
CA GLY A 31 3.33 13.18 -4.94
C GLY A 31 4.73 12.56 -5.12
N GLY A 32 4.83 11.56 -6.00
CA GLY A 32 6.07 10.84 -6.29
C GLY A 32 6.53 9.82 -5.23
N LYS A 33 5.83 9.71 -4.09
CA LYS A 33 6.16 8.75 -3.01
C LYS A 33 5.24 7.53 -3.05
N VAL A 34 5.81 6.33 -2.89
CA VAL A 34 5.05 5.07 -2.89
C VAL A 34 4.15 4.96 -1.67
N PHE A 35 2.92 4.53 -1.86
CA PHE A 35 2.00 4.16 -0.78
C PHE A 35 1.51 2.71 -0.88
N ALA A 36 1.49 2.10 -2.08
CA ALA A 36 1.09 0.71 -2.24
C ALA A 36 1.86 0.02 -3.37
N ILE A 37 2.05 -1.29 -3.23
CA ILE A 37 2.69 -2.15 -4.22
C ILE A 37 1.87 -3.43 -4.32
N GLY A 38 1.31 -3.73 -5.48
CA GLY A 38 0.69 -5.01 -5.82
C GLY A 38 1.65 -5.86 -6.64
N GLY A 39 1.80 -7.14 -6.32
CA GLY A 39 2.67 -8.04 -7.07
C GLY A 39 2.32 -9.50 -6.84
N TRP A 40 2.88 -10.36 -7.69
CA TRP A 40 2.59 -11.79 -7.68
C TRP A 40 3.65 -12.57 -6.92
N ASN A 41 3.23 -13.71 -6.37
CA ASN A 41 4.09 -14.87 -6.16
C ASN A 41 3.58 -15.97 -7.09
N ASP A 42 4.48 -16.74 -7.70
CA ASP A 42 4.21 -17.73 -8.76
C ASP A 42 2.85 -18.44 -8.60
N GLY A 43 1.87 -18.06 -9.44
CA GLY A 43 0.55 -18.71 -9.54
C GLY A 43 -0.46 -18.45 -8.42
N GLY A 44 -0.19 -17.53 -7.46
CA GLY A 44 -1.00 -17.31 -6.26
C GLY A 44 -1.90 -16.06 -6.23
N GLN A 45 -2.50 -15.80 -5.04
CA GLN A 45 -3.26 -14.58 -4.75
C GLN A 45 -2.38 -13.32 -4.86
N LEU A 46 -2.97 -12.19 -5.27
CA LEU A 46 -2.27 -10.91 -5.34
C LEU A 46 -1.74 -10.50 -3.96
N PHE A 47 -0.42 -10.35 -3.84
CA PHE A 47 0.20 -9.81 -2.65
C PHE A 47 0.15 -8.29 -2.70
N VAL A 48 -0.30 -7.66 -1.62
CA VAL A 48 -0.41 -6.20 -1.53
C VAL A 48 0.39 -5.71 -0.35
N THR A 49 1.41 -4.92 -0.64
CA THR A 49 2.26 -4.25 0.34
C THR A 49 1.82 -2.80 0.49
N PHE A 50 1.58 -2.35 1.72
CA PHE A 50 1.10 -1.00 1.99
C PHE A 50 1.75 -0.42 3.26
N LYS A 51 1.80 0.91 3.31
CA LYS A 51 2.28 1.65 4.48
C LYS A 51 1.21 1.63 5.57
N CYS A 52 1.62 1.41 6.82
CA CYS A 52 0.71 1.44 7.96
C CYS A 52 1.23 2.35 9.06
N SER A 53 0.36 2.66 10.03
CA SER A 53 0.74 3.28 11.29
C SER A 53 1.50 2.29 12.18
N GLU A 54 2.15 2.77 13.24
CA GLU A 54 2.84 1.89 14.20
C GLU A 54 1.88 0.90 14.85
N MET A 55 0.72 1.39 15.33
CA MET A 55 -0.31 0.55 15.93
C MET A 55 -0.82 -0.54 14.96
N ALA A 56 -1.11 -0.17 13.70
CA ALA A 56 -1.55 -1.15 12.72
C ALA A 56 -0.44 -2.17 12.38
N TYR A 57 0.82 -1.73 12.32
CA TYR A 57 1.95 -2.63 12.11
C TYR A 57 2.05 -3.68 13.22
N ASP A 58 1.97 -3.26 14.49
CA ASP A 58 2.09 -4.17 15.62
C ASP A 58 0.93 -5.16 15.71
N VAL A 59 -0.27 -4.76 15.29
CA VAL A 59 -1.43 -5.66 15.20
C VAL A 59 -1.29 -6.67 14.06
N LEU A 60 -0.78 -6.25 12.90
CA LEU A 60 -0.85 -7.05 11.66
C LEU A 60 0.38 -7.92 11.39
N LYS A 61 1.55 -7.58 11.91
CA LYS A 61 2.83 -8.23 11.57
C LYS A 61 2.84 -9.75 11.84
N ASP A 62 2.08 -10.20 12.83
CA ASP A 62 2.02 -11.61 13.26
C ASP A 62 0.68 -12.28 12.90
N GLN A 63 -0.19 -11.59 12.14
CA GLN A 63 -1.49 -12.13 11.74
C GLN A 63 -1.37 -13.10 10.57
N PRO A 64 -2.11 -14.24 10.60
CA PRO A 64 -2.18 -15.14 9.46
C PRO A 64 -2.47 -14.44 8.12
N GLY A 65 -1.66 -14.72 7.12
CA GLY A 65 -1.78 -14.09 5.81
C GLY A 65 -1.19 -12.68 5.71
N CYS A 66 -0.54 -12.17 6.77
CA CYS A 66 0.21 -10.92 6.77
C CYS A 66 1.65 -11.17 7.23
N ARG A 67 2.56 -10.31 6.76
CA ARG A 67 3.94 -10.26 7.24
C ARG A 67 4.53 -8.86 7.11
N PRO A 68 5.59 -8.53 7.86
CA PRO A 68 6.43 -7.38 7.55
C PRO A 68 6.96 -7.44 6.11
N ALA A 69 6.95 -6.30 5.42
CA ALA A 69 7.45 -6.23 4.04
C ALA A 69 8.98 -6.42 4.01
N PRO A 70 9.55 -7.47 3.38
CA PRO A 70 10.96 -7.88 3.57
C PRO A 70 12.02 -6.78 3.32
N TYR A 71 11.78 -5.88 2.37
CA TYR A 71 12.74 -4.82 2.00
C TYR A 71 12.41 -3.44 2.58
N LEU A 72 11.16 -3.22 2.98
CA LEU A 72 10.71 -1.91 3.48
C LEU A 72 10.75 -1.87 5.01
N ALA A 73 10.43 -3.00 5.67
CA ALA A 73 10.49 -3.12 7.13
C ALA A 73 11.92 -3.06 7.67
N SER A 74 12.89 -3.63 6.95
CA SER A 74 14.31 -3.60 7.32
C SER A 74 14.92 -2.19 7.34
N ARG A 75 14.25 -1.20 6.74
CA ARG A 75 14.65 0.23 6.78
C ARG A 75 13.93 1.02 7.89
N GLY A 76 13.39 0.34 8.90
CA GLY A 76 12.64 0.95 10.01
C GLY A 76 11.27 1.50 9.60
N MET A 77 10.82 1.27 8.37
CA MET A 77 9.54 1.75 7.90
C MET A 77 8.43 0.74 8.22
N LYS A 78 7.30 1.21 8.74
CA LYS A 78 6.13 0.38 9.04
C LYS A 78 5.36 0.05 7.75
N TRP A 79 5.60 -1.14 7.22
CA TRP A 79 4.96 -1.69 6.03
C TRP A 79 4.58 -3.14 6.23
N ILE A 80 3.37 -3.49 5.83
CA ILE A 80 2.84 -4.84 5.87
C ILE A 80 2.61 -5.30 4.43
N GLN A 81 2.91 -6.57 4.17
CA GLN A 81 2.48 -7.29 2.98
C GLN A 81 1.37 -8.25 3.38
N ARG A 82 0.19 -8.05 2.81
CA ARG A 82 -0.88 -9.04 2.83
C ARG A 82 -0.60 -10.06 1.74
N GLN A 83 -0.52 -11.33 2.13
CA GLN A 83 -0.31 -12.47 1.24
C GLN A 83 -1.61 -13.23 0.96
N THR A 84 -2.52 -13.27 1.93
CA THR A 84 -3.82 -13.94 1.78
C THR A 84 -4.95 -13.15 2.44
N SER A 85 -6.19 -13.57 2.20
CA SER A 85 -7.38 -12.94 2.80
C SER A 85 -7.74 -13.43 4.21
N GLN A 86 -6.90 -14.26 4.85
CA GLN A 86 -7.26 -15.00 6.06
C GLN A 86 -7.57 -14.09 7.26
N SER A 87 -6.67 -13.18 7.64
CA SER A 87 -6.92 -12.21 8.72
C SER A 87 -7.34 -10.83 8.24
N MET A 88 -7.35 -10.61 6.92
CA MET A 88 -7.71 -9.32 6.32
C MET A 88 -8.47 -9.57 5.03
N HIS A 89 -9.78 -9.37 5.05
CA HIS A 89 -10.61 -9.39 3.84
C HIS A 89 -10.39 -8.11 3.00
N ASP A 90 -10.89 -8.12 1.76
CA ASP A 90 -10.61 -7.06 0.78
C ASP A 90 -11.12 -5.68 1.18
N ALA A 91 -12.24 -5.58 1.91
CA ALA A 91 -12.74 -4.31 2.42
C ALA A 91 -11.75 -3.65 3.40
N ALA A 92 -11.29 -4.40 4.41
CA ALA A 92 -10.24 -3.94 5.32
C ALA A 92 -8.96 -3.57 4.58
N LEU A 93 -8.56 -4.34 3.55
CA LEU A 93 -7.39 -3.97 2.76
C LEU A 93 -7.57 -2.60 2.08
N LYS A 94 -8.75 -2.31 1.51
CA LYS A 94 -9.06 -0.99 0.93
C LYS A 94 -8.97 0.13 1.97
N ASP A 95 -9.42 -0.12 3.21
CA ASP A 95 -9.27 0.84 4.29
C ASP A 95 -7.81 1.10 4.65
N TYR A 96 -6.99 0.05 4.71
CA TYR A 96 -5.54 0.18 4.92
C TYR A 96 -4.83 0.87 3.74
N LEU A 97 -5.27 0.67 2.51
CA LEU A 97 -4.73 1.36 1.33
C LEU A 97 -5.06 2.85 1.36
N ARG A 98 -6.29 3.21 1.78
CA ARG A 98 -6.69 4.61 1.98
C ARG A 98 -5.86 5.27 3.07
N GLU A 99 -5.67 4.59 4.19
CA GLU A 99 -4.83 5.10 5.28
C GLU A 99 -3.36 5.19 4.86
N SER A 100 -2.85 4.21 4.12
CA SER A 100 -1.50 4.24 3.55
C SER A 100 -1.30 5.50 2.70
N HIS A 101 -2.23 5.79 1.80
CA HIS A 101 -2.22 7.00 0.99
C HIS A 101 -2.19 8.26 1.87
N ARG A 102 -3.10 8.37 2.84
CA ARG A 102 -3.15 9.51 3.78
C ARG A 102 -1.83 9.71 4.52
N LEU A 103 -1.23 8.63 5.04
CA LEU A 103 0.06 8.66 5.74
C LEU A 103 1.21 9.13 4.85
N VAL A 104 1.18 8.83 3.56
CA VAL A 104 2.17 9.30 2.59
C VAL A 104 1.93 10.76 2.23
N VAL A 105 0.67 11.19 2.07
CA VAL A 105 0.30 12.60 1.85
C VAL A 105 0.79 13.49 2.99
N LEU A 106 0.63 13.04 4.25
CA LEU A 106 1.14 13.76 5.42
C LEU A 106 2.66 13.97 5.42
N LYS A 107 3.40 13.15 4.67
CA LYS A 107 4.86 13.26 4.50
C LYS A 107 5.28 14.14 3.33
N LEU A 108 4.33 14.64 2.54
CA LEU A 108 4.60 15.63 1.50
C LEU A 108 4.79 17.03 2.12
N THR A 109 5.53 17.90 1.45
CA THR A 109 5.65 19.30 1.88
C THR A 109 4.31 20.01 1.69
N LYS A 110 4.09 21.11 2.42
CA LYS A 110 2.87 21.94 2.25
C LYS A 110 2.71 22.43 0.80
N LEU A 111 3.81 22.79 0.14
CA LEU A 111 3.83 23.22 -1.27
C LEU A 111 3.28 22.12 -2.18
N VAL A 112 3.87 20.91 -2.11
CA VAL A 112 3.44 19.77 -2.95
C VAL A 112 1.99 19.38 -2.66
N ARG A 113 1.54 19.43 -1.40
CA ARG A 113 0.13 19.19 -1.09
C ARG A 113 -0.78 20.24 -1.73
N GLY A 114 -0.40 21.52 -1.68
CA GLY A 114 -1.13 22.61 -2.33
C GLY A 114 -1.23 22.46 -3.85
N GLU A 115 -0.12 22.14 -4.51
CA GLU A 115 -0.07 21.90 -5.97
C GLU A 115 -0.97 20.73 -6.40
N LEU A 116 -1.10 19.71 -5.54
CA LEU A 116 -1.90 18.51 -5.80
C LEU A 116 -3.35 18.61 -5.28
N GLY A 117 -3.75 19.74 -4.68
CA GLY A 117 -5.09 19.92 -4.11
C GLY A 117 -5.37 19.04 -2.88
N LEU A 118 -4.33 18.59 -2.19
CA LEU A 118 -4.40 17.75 -0.99
C LEU A 118 -4.38 18.63 0.27
N ARG A 119 -5.23 18.35 1.25
CA ARG A 119 -5.26 19.07 2.54
C ARG A 119 -4.55 18.27 3.62
#